data_AF-A0A954I3A4-F1
#
_entry.id   AF-A0A954I3A4-F1
#
_cell.length_a   1.000
_cell.length_b   1.000
_cell.length_c   1.000
_cell.angle_alpha   90.00
_cell.angle_beta   90.00
_cell.angle_gamma   90.00
#
_symmetry.space_group_name_H-M   'P 1'
#
loop_
_entity.id
_entity.type
_entity.pdbx_description
1 polymer ?
#
loop_
_entity_poly.entity_id
_entity_poly.type
_entity_poly.pdbx_seq_one_letter_code
_entity_poly.pdbx_strand_id
1 'polypeptide(L)'
;LQGPYKKVPEADENPRLFRRQRVVTVIEPYYPGFFFQFNPKEDNGKDSVTVLIRANHNGQDIAGPQITQPGWYTFGISITPDAQVHYYMRPGVDDLTAGDFITSTHPYGIPGTTFNTMFYNICSGDDGKSWSTPIVIDDPQIFYGQSPRPAQTAQRQTTTQRTAQPSNNGQVNR
;
A
#
# COMPACT_ATOMS: atom_id res chain seq x y z
N LEU A 1 7.21 -1.48 16.66
CA LEU A 1 7.80 -0.78 15.50
C LEU A 1 7.20 -1.43 14.28
N GLN A 2 6.36 -0.71 13.55
CA GLN A 2 5.70 -1.25 12.37
C GLN A 2 6.68 -1.26 11.19
N GLY A 3 6.88 -2.41 10.54
CA GLY A 3 7.82 -2.58 9.42
C GLY A 3 8.24 -4.04 9.20
N PRO A 4 9.07 -4.36 8.19
CA PRO A 4 9.50 -5.73 7.94
C PRO A 4 10.30 -6.27 9.11
N TYR A 5 9.79 -7.33 9.75
CA TYR A 5 10.50 -8.03 10.81
C TYR A 5 10.59 -9.53 10.52
N LYS A 6 11.66 -10.13 11.04
CA LYS A 6 11.87 -11.57 10.93
C LYS A 6 11.10 -12.26 12.05
N LYS A 7 10.19 -13.17 11.68
CA LYS A 7 9.49 -14.04 12.61
C LYS A 7 9.90 -15.48 12.34
N VAL A 8 10.20 -16.21 13.41
CA VAL A 8 10.24 -17.68 13.36
C VAL A 8 8.80 -18.16 13.53
N PRO A 9 8.22 -18.88 12.57
CA PRO A 9 6.87 -19.42 12.73
C PRO A 9 6.83 -20.37 13.93
N GLU A 10 5.76 -20.30 14.71
CA GLU A 10 5.50 -21.21 15.83
C GLU A 10 5.45 -22.64 15.28
N ALA A 11 6.11 -23.58 15.97
CA ALA A 11 6.28 -24.94 15.45
C ALA A 11 4.91 -25.63 15.40
N ASP A 12 4.53 -26.17 14.23
CA ASP A 12 3.41 -27.11 14.12
C ASP A 12 3.61 -28.24 15.15
N GLU A 13 2.56 -28.59 15.91
CA GLU A 13 2.57 -29.58 17.01
C GLU A 13 2.91 -31.02 16.58
N ASN A 14 3.40 -31.25 15.37
CA ASN A 14 3.71 -32.58 14.86
C ASN A 14 5.23 -32.83 14.82
N PRO A 15 5.79 -33.62 15.77
CA PRO A 15 7.22 -33.80 15.92
C PRO A 15 7.72 -34.85 14.92
N ARG A 16 7.81 -34.49 13.65
CA ARG A 16 8.56 -35.29 12.66
C ARG A 16 9.83 -34.56 12.25
N LEU A 17 10.93 -35.04 12.84
CA LEU A 17 12.34 -34.92 12.47
C LEU A 17 12.79 -33.68 11.64
N PHE A 18 13.62 -32.86 12.27
CA PHE A 18 14.64 -31.98 11.67
C PHE A 18 14.22 -31.13 10.47
N ARG A 19 13.12 -30.37 10.59
CA ARG A 19 12.83 -29.30 9.62
C ARG A 19 13.53 -28.01 10.05
N ARG A 20 14.46 -27.51 9.22
CA ARG A 20 15.11 -26.20 9.40
C ARG A 20 14.03 -25.14 9.61
N GLN A 21 14.05 -24.44 10.75
CA GLN A 21 13.13 -23.34 11.02
C GLN A 21 13.29 -22.28 9.91
N ARG A 22 12.25 -22.11 9.09
CA ARG A 22 12.24 -21.11 8.03
C ARG A 22 11.94 -19.76 8.66
N VAL A 23 12.94 -18.89 8.74
CA VAL A 23 12.71 -17.48 9.11
C VAL A 23 11.90 -16.84 7.99
N VAL A 24 10.73 -16.30 8.33
CA VAL A 24 9.86 -15.60 7.39
C VAL A 24 9.98 -14.10 7.68
N THR A 25 10.20 -13.31 6.63
CA THR A 25 10.02 -11.86 6.74
C THR A 25 8.52 -11.60 6.68
N VAL A 26 7.95 -11.12 7.78
CA VAL A 26 6.57 -10.62 7.80
C VAL A 26 6.65 -9.18 7.33
N ILE A 27 5.98 -8.90 6.21
CA ILE A 27 5.79 -7.53 5.74
C ILE A 27 4.58 -7.00 6.50
N GLU A 28 4.83 -5.99 7.33
CA GLU A 28 3.75 -5.30 7.99
C GLU A 28 2.89 -4.51 7.00
N PRO A 29 1.62 -4.30 7.34
CA PRO A 29 0.71 -3.56 6.48
C PRO A 29 1.18 -2.11 6.24
N TYR A 30 1.48 -1.79 4.99
CA TYR A 30 1.76 -0.43 4.52
C TYR A 30 0.45 0.25 4.12
N TYR A 31 -0.07 1.12 4.99
CA TYR A 31 -1.35 1.82 4.79
C TYR A 31 -1.19 3.35 4.94
N PRO A 32 -0.65 4.04 3.92
CA PRO A 32 -0.84 5.48 3.82
C PRO A 32 -2.33 5.81 3.71
N GLY A 33 -2.74 6.93 4.28
CA GLY A 33 -4.15 7.27 4.33
C GLY A 33 -4.42 8.45 5.24
N PHE A 34 -5.72 8.65 5.49
CA PHE A 34 -6.22 9.61 6.45
C PHE A 34 -6.96 8.87 7.57
N PHE A 35 -6.84 9.36 8.79
CA PHE A 35 -7.87 9.18 9.81
C PHE A 35 -8.64 10.48 9.99
N PHE A 36 -9.92 10.33 10.25
CA PHE A 36 -10.81 11.44 10.61
C PHE A 36 -11.16 11.28 12.08
N GLN A 37 -10.59 12.14 12.92
CA GLN A 37 -10.91 12.17 14.33
C GLN A 37 -11.98 13.23 14.55
N PHE A 38 -13.21 12.80 14.83
CA PHE A 38 -14.26 13.70 15.28
C PHE A 38 -13.99 14.17 16.70
N ASN A 39 -14.02 15.49 16.88
CA ASN A 39 -13.94 16.14 18.16
C ASN A 39 -15.32 16.78 18.41
N PRO A 40 -16.18 16.16 19.23
CA PRO A 40 -17.46 16.75 19.59
C PRO A 40 -17.23 18.07 20.33
N LYS A 41 -18.18 19.00 20.21
CA LYS A 41 -18.17 20.23 20.97
C LYS A 41 -18.11 19.94 22.48
N GLU A 42 -17.23 20.64 23.18
CA GLU A 42 -17.31 20.78 24.64
C GLU A 42 -18.08 22.06 24.96
N ASP A 43 -19.07 22.04 25.86
CA ASP A 43 -19.95 23.13 26.34
C ASP A 43 -20.24 24.31 25.37
N ASN A 44 -19.24 25.13 25.02
CA ASN A 44 -19.33 26.32 24.17
C ASN A 44 -18.55 26.25 22.83
N GLY A 45 -18.02 25.09 22.47
CA GLY A 45 -17.23 24.84 21.27
C GLY A 45 -18.06 24.52 20.03
N LYS A 46 -17.37 24.27 18.92
CA LYS A 46 -17.96 23.72 17.69
C LYS A 46 -17.41 22.32 17.46
N ASP A 47 -18.26 21.46 16.93
CA ASP A 47 -17.82 20.17 16.40
C ASP A 47 -16.73 20.40 15.35
N SER A 48 -15.73 19.53 15.34
CA SER A 48 -14.67 19.58 14.34
C SER A 48 -14.20 18.18 13.98
N VAL A 49 -13.51 18.07 12.85
CA VAL A 49 -12.78 16.87 12.48
C VAL A 49 -11.32 17.24 12.31
N THR A 50 -10.44 16.58 13.05
CA THR A 50 -8.99 16.63 12.79
C THR A 50 -8.67 15.59 11.73
N VAL A 51 -8.09 16.03 10.61
CA VAL A 51 -7.54 15.13 9.60
C VAL A 51 -6.15 14.70 10.05
N LEU A 52 -5.96 13.41 10.30
CA LEU A 52 -4.68 12.83 10.67
C LEU A 52 -4.09 12.11 9.45
N ILE A 53 -2.90 12.52 9.01
CA ILE A 53 -2.17 11.83 7.93
C ILE A 53 -1.46 10.63 8.54
N ARG A 54 -1.72 9.45 7.97
CA ARG A 54 -1.18 8.19 8.49
C ARG A 54 0.33 8.11 8.30
N ALA A 55 1.01 7.79 9.39
CA ALA A 55 2.42 7.41 9.44
C ALA A 55 3.40 8.38 8.74
N ASN A 56 4.15 9.12 9.55
CA ASN A 56 5.41 9.73 9.18
C ASN A 56 6.50 8.64 8.98
N HIS A 57 7.75 9.08 8.77
CA HIS A 57 8.90 8.19 8.62
C HIS A 57 9.08 7.20 9.79
N ASN A 58 8.64 7.57 11.00
CA ASN A 58 8.75 6.74 12.19
C ASN A 58 7.44 5.99 12.52
N GLY A 59 6.44 6.04 11.63
CA GLY A 59 5.13 5.41 11.82
C GLY A 59 4.16 6.18 12.72
N GLN A 60 4.45 7.43 13.08
CA GLN A 60 3.57 8.27 13.90
C GLN A 60 2.59 9.03 12.99
N ASP A 61 1.33 9.11 13.36
CA ASP A 61 0.36 9.93 12.61
C ASP A 61 0.68 11.43 12.75
N ILE A 62 0.44 12.19 11.69
CA ILE A 62 0.71 13.62 11.60
C ILE A 62 -0.61 14.38 11.69
N ALA A 63 -0.69 15.37 12.57
CA ALA A 63 -1.82 16.29 12.61
C ALA A 63 -1.86 17.15 11.34
N GLY A 64 -2.95 17.04 10.58
CA GLY A 64 -3.24 17.82 9.39
C GLY A 64 -4.28 18.91 9.64
N PRO A 65 -4.94 19.41 8.58
CA PRO A 65 -5.96 20.43 8.68
C PRO A 65 -7.15 20.02 9.56
N GLN A 66 -7.81 21.01 10.16
CA GLN A 66 -9.08 20.83 10.84
C GLN A 66 -10.25 21.28 9.98
N ILE A 67 -11.30 20.46 9.94
CA ILE A 67 -12.60 20.79 9.37
C ILE A 67 -13.48 21.30 10.51
N THR A 68 -13.87 22.56 10.44
CA THR A 68 -14.74 23.21 11.46
C THR A 68 -16.12 23.57 10.91
N GLN A 69 -16.36 23.28 9.63
CA GLN A 69 -17.61 23.52 8.94
C GLN A 69 -18.02 22.25 8.19
N PRO A 70 -19.24 21.74 8.41
CA PRO A 70 -19.78 20.65 7.61
C PRO A 70 -19.84 21.04 6.12
N GLY A 71 -19.62 20.07 5.26
CA GLY A 71 -19.66 20.26 3.82
C GLY A 71 -18.92 19.15 3.08
N TRP A 72 -18.84 19.31 1.77
CA TRP A 72 -18.03 18.45 0.92
C TRP A 72 -16.57 18.84 0.97
N TYR A 73 -15.70 17.82 0.92
CA TYR A 73 -14.26 17.99 0.85
C TYR A 73 -13.70 16.92 -0.08
N THR A 74 -12.84 17.34 -1.02
CA THR A 74 -12.09 16.43 -1.88
C THR A 74 -10.76 16.10 -1.21
N PHE A 75 -10.43 14.81 -1.11
CA PHE A 75 -9.17 14.30 -0.57
C PHE A 75 -8.40 13.53 -1.63
N GLY A 76 -7.07 13.62 -1.59
CA GLY A 76 -6.24 12.95 -2.57
C GLY A 76 -4.92 12.46 -1.99
N ILE A 77 -4.48 11.33 -2.52
CA ILE A 77 -3.15 10.78 -2.30
C ILE A 77 -2.52 10.55 -3.67
N SER A 78 -1.30 11.05 -3.85
CA SER A 78 -0.47 10.74 -5.01
C SER A 78 0.82 10.06 -4.54
N ILE A 79 1.32 9.11 -5.32
CA ILE A 79 2.52 8.35 -5.00
C ILE A 79 3.47 8.44 -6.18
N THR A 80 4.69 8.92 -5.94
CA THR A 80 5.74 9.03 -6.95
C THR A 80 6.51 7.71 -7.10
N PRO A 81 7.29 7.54 -8.19
CA PRO A 81 8.04 6.29 -8.43
C PRO A 81 9.05 5.91 -7.34
N ASP A 82 9.52 6.88 -6.55
CA ASP A 82 10.40 6.67 -5.39
C ASP A 82 9.63 6.35 -4.08
N ALA A 83 8.32 6.13 -4.19
CA ALA A 83 7.40 5.81 -3.10
C ALA A 83 7.17 6.94 -2.07
N GLN A 84 7.54 8.18 -2.39
CA GLN A 84 7.10 9.35 -1.63
C GLN A 84 5.58 9.51 -1.80
N VAL A 85 4.87 9.64 -0.69
CA VAL A 85 3.42 9.84 -0.65
C VAL A 85 3.11 11.30 -0.44
N HIS A 86 2.26 11.88 -1.28
CA HIS A 86 1.80 13.26 -1.23
C HIS A 86 0.30 13.31 -0.90
N TYR A 87 -0.07 14.16 0.05
CA TYR A 87 -1.44 14.28 0.54
C TYR A 87 -2.02 15.64 0.19
N TYR A 88 -3.29 15.65 -0.22
CA TYR A 88 -4.01 16.83 -0.67
C TYR A 88 -5.42 16.88 -0.07
N MET A 89 -5.94 18.08 0.13
CA MET A 89 -7.29 18.31 0.63
C MET A 89 -7.78 19.69 0.21
N ARG A 90 -9.06 19.77 -0.17
CA ARG A 90 -9.75 21.05 -0.33
C ARG A 90 -11.22 20.99 0.09
N PRO A 91 -11.82 22.11 0.51
CA PRO A 91 -13.27 22.24 0.57
C PRO A 91 -13.91 22.19 -0.83
N GLY A 92 -15.12 21.65 -0.91
CA GLY A 92 -15.90 21.48 -2.12
C GLY A 92 -15.75 20.10 -2.75
N VAL A 93 -16.16 20.00 -4.01
CA VAL A 93 -16.16 18.78 -4.85
C VAL A 93 -15.33 18.93 -6.12
N ASP A 94 -14.64 20.07 -6.27
CA ASP A 94 -13.80 20.30 -7.45
C ASP A 94 -12.55 19.40 -7.42
N ASP A 95 -11.93 19.26 -8.59
CA ASP A 95 -10.65 18.60 -8.74
C ASP A 95 -9.57 19.22 -7.86
N LEU A 96 -8.68 18.35 -7.36
CA LEU A 96 -7.50 18.75 -6.62
C LEU A 96 -6.44 19.34 -7.54
N THR A 97 -5.74 20.35 -7.02
CA THR A 97 -4.63 21.02 -7.66
C THR A 97 -3.37 20.88 -6.80
N ALA A 98 -2.22 21.27 -7.36
CA ALA A 98 -0.98 21.35 -6.58
C ALA A 98 -1.06 22.35 -5.40
N GLY A 99 -1.97 23.32 -5.45
CA GLY A 99 -2.20 24.28 -4.37
C GLY A 99 -2.90 23.69 -3.15
N ASP A 100 -3.57 22.54 -3.31
CA ASP A 100 -4.31 21.85 -2.25
C ASP A 100 -3.42 20.89 -1.44
N PHE A 101 -2.11 21.01 -1.61
CA PHE A 101 -1.09 20.20 -0.94
C PHE A 101 -1.10 20.39 0.58
N ILE A 102 -1.09 19.27 1.32
CA ILE A 102 -0.94 19.25 2.77
C ILE A 102 0.50 18.92 3.17
N THR A 103 0.98 17.74 2.78
CA THR A 103 2.29 17.23 3.21
C THR A 103 2.78 16.07 2.33
N SER A 104 4.04 15.70 2.50
CA SER A 104 4.63 14.49 1.93
C SER A 104 5.30 13.62 3.00
N THR A 105 5.08 12.31 2.95
CA THR A 105 5.73 11.36 3.87
C THR A 105 6.24 10.12 3.14
N HIS A 106 7.27 9.50 3.71
CA HIS A 106 7.62 8.10 3.44
C HIS A 106 7.08 7.29 4.61
N PRO A 107 5.85 6.76 4.54
CA PRO A 107 5.21 6.10 5.68
C PRO A 107 6.08 4.96 6.20
N TYR A 108 6.32 4.96 7.52
CA TYR A 108 7.12 3.94 8.21
C TYR A 108 8.59 3.84 7.74
N GLY A 109 9.06 4.76 6.90
CA GLY A 109 10.42 4.72 6.34
C GLY A 109 10.66 3.52 5.41
N ILE A 110 9.60 2.89 4.91
CA ILE A 110 9.70 1.75 3.98
C ILE A 110 9.12 2.14 2.61
N PRO A 111 9.69 1.64 1.50
CA PRO A 111 9.15 1.91 0.19
C PRO A 111 7.88 1.08 -0.03
N GLY A 112 6.78 1.73 -0.42
CA GLY A 112 5.62 1.06 -1.00
C GLY A 112 5.98 0.49 -2.37
N THR A 113 5.89 -0.82 -2.55
CA THR A 113 6.33 -1.50 -3.79
C THR A 113 5.18 -1.82 -4.74
N THR A 114 3.99 -2.04 -4.19
CA THR A 114 2.83 -2.50 -4.94
C THR A 114 1.57 -1.85 -4.38
N PHE A 115 0.72 -1.33 -5.26
CA PHE A 115 -0.65 -0.99 -4.91
C PHE A 115 -1.50 -2.25 -4.95
N ASN A 116 -2.18 -2.58 -3.85
CA ASN A 116 -3.02 -3.78 -3.76
C ASN A 116 -4.48 -3.43 -3.46
N THR A 117 -4.72 -2.50 -2.54
CA THR A 117 -6.07 -2.26 -2.01
C THR A 117 -6.24 -0.80 -1.60
N MET A 118 -7.39 -0.25 -1.96
CA MET A 118 -7.98 0.92 -1.31
C MET A 118 -9.11 0.43 -0.40
N PHE A 119 -9.16 0.92 0.83
CA PHE A 119 -10.22 0.56 1.77
C PHE A 119 -10.63 1.75 2.61
N TYR A 120 -11.84 1.65 3.15
CA TYR A 120 -12.35 2.53 4.19
C TYR A 120 -12.53 1.71 5.44
N ASN A 121 -12.06 2.24 6.56
CA ASN A 121 -12.26 1.63 7.86
C ASN A 121 -12.98 2.62 8.76
N ILE A 122 -14.00 2.14 9.46
CA ILE A 122 -14.72 2.91 10.47
C ILE A 122 -14.38 2.27 11.81
N CYS A 123 -13.80 3.05 12.71
CA CYS A 123 -13.47 2.62 14.05
C CYS A 123 -14.51 3.18 15.04
N SER A 124 -15.00 2.33 15.95
CA SER A 124 -15.77 2.73 17.13
C SER A 124 -14.92 2.43 18.35
N GLY A 125 -14.75 3.41 19.24
CA GLY A 125 -13.80 3.35 20.35
C GLY A 125 -14.40 2.96 21.70
N ASP A 126 -15.73 2.92 21.81
CA ASP A 126 -16.40 3.14 23.09
C ASP A 126 -17.55 2.19 23.41
N ASP A 127 -18.32 1.69 22.44
CA ASP A 127 -19.42 0.76 22.78
C ASP A 127 -19.90 -0.16 21.64
N GLY A 128 -19.33 -0.04 20.43
CA GLY A 128 -19.79 -0.79 19.25
C GLY A 128 -21.22 -0.45 18.81
N LYS A 129 -21.81 0.61 19.35
CA LYS A 129 -23.17 1.10 19.04
C LYS A 129 -23.13 2.51 18.45
N SER A 130 -22.14 3.30 18.84
CA SER A 130 -21.93 4.66 18.41
C SER A 130 -20.69 4.75 17.51
N TRP A 131 -20.80 5.60 16.49
CA TRP A 131 -19.77 5.83 15.50
C TRP A 131 -19.45 7.33 15.50
N SER A 132 -18.16 7.65 15.60
CA SER A 132 -17.71 8.99 15.98
C SER A 132 -17.95 10.05 14.91
N THR A 133 -18.04 9.69 13.62
CA THR A 133 -18.06 10.70 12.54
C THR A 133 -19.18 10.44 11.53
N PRO A 134 -20.18 11.34 11.38
CA PRO A 134 -21.23 11.22 10.37
C PRO A 134 -20.69 11.64 8.99
N ILE A 135 -19.99 10.73 8.32
CA ILE A 135 -19.42 10.97 6.98
C ILE A 135 -20.13 10.16 5.91
N VAL A 136 -20.21 10.75 4.72
CA VAL A 136 -20.52 10.06 3.47
C VAL A 136 -19.25 10.05 2.64
N ILE A 137 -18.94 8.88 2.06
CA ILE A 137 -17.85 8.72 1.10
C ILE A 137 -18.51 8.54 -0.26
N ASP A 138 -18.16 9.41 -1.20
CA ASP A 138 -18.74 9.42 -2.55
C ASP A 138 -17.65 9.49 -3.62
N ASP A 139 -17.98 8.97 -4.81
CA ASP A 139 -17.17 8.94 -6.04
C ASP A 139 -15.65 8.67 -5.85
N PRO A 140 -15.25 7.52 -5.28
CA PRO A 140 -13.84 7.21 -5.12
C PRO A 140 -13.20 6.88 -6.47
N GLN A 141 -12.12 7.58 -6.79
CA GLN A 141 -11.40 7.42 -8.05
C GLN A 141 -9.96 6.95 -7.83
N ILE A 142 -9.49 6.05 -8.70
CA ILE A 142 -8.10 5.57 -8.71
C ILE A 142 -7.54 5.77 -10.10
N PHE A 143 -6.42 6.49 -10.17
CA PHE A 143 -5.66 6.72 -11.39
C PHE A 143 -4.31 6.03 -11.27
N TYR A 144 -3.80 5.51 -12.38
CA TYR A 144 -2.44 4.99 -12.45
C TYR A 144 -1.73 5.56 -13.66
N GLY A 145 -0.49 6.03 -13.48
CA GLY A 145 0.37 6.43 -14.59
C GLY A 145 0.96 5.19 -15.27
N GLN A 146 0.94 5.14 -16.60
CA GLN A 146 1.72 4.13 -17.32
C GLN A 146 3.19 4.52 -17.28
N SER A 147 4.00 3.84 -16.45
CA SER A 147 5.43 3.76 -16.72
C SER A 147 5.62 2.96 -18.02
N PRO A 148 6.47 3.39 -18.97
CA PRO A 148 6.77 2.59 -20.14
C PRO A 148 7.31 1.23 -19.68
N ARG A 149 6.61 0.14 -20.03
CA ARG A 149 7.10 -1.22 -19.76
C ARG A 149 8.49 -1.33 -20.39
N PRO A 150 9.52 -1.79 -19.66
CA PRO A 150 10.72 -2.26 -20.33
C PRO A 150 10.30 -3.37 -21.29
N ALA A 151 10.65 -3.22 -22.57
CA ALA A 151 10.37 -4.24 -23.56
C ALA A 151 10.94 -5.58 -23.05
N GLN A 152 10.09 -6.59 -22.90
CA GLN A 152 10.55 -7.94 -22.64
C GLN A 152 11.31 -8.40 -23.89
N THR A 153 12.63 -8.27 -23.89
CA THR A 153 13.47 -8.88 -24.90
C THR A 153 13.36 -10.39 -24.71
N ALA A 154 12.48 -11.02 -25.49
CA ALA A 154 12.39 -12.47 -25.55
C ALA A 154 13.76 -13.00 -26.00
N GLN A 155 14.56 -13.51 -25.06
CA GLN A 155 15.76 -14.27 -25.40
C GLN A 155 15.28 -15.56 -26.05
N ARG A 156 15.26 -15.56 -27.39
CA ARG A 156 15.05 -16.74 -28.21
C ARG A 156 16.16 -17.73 -27.87
N GLN A 157 15.85 -18.73 -27.05
CA GLN A 157 16.73 -19.88 -26.83
C GLN A 157 16.94 -20.57 -28.17
N THR A 158 18.09 -20.37 -28.80
CA THR A 158 18.55 -21.18 -29.91
C THR A 158 18.98 -22.53 -29.37
N THR A 159 18.08 -23.51 -29.40
CA THR A 159 18.43 -24.91 -29.17
C THR A 159 19.27 -25.39 -30.35
N THR A 160 20.58 -25.46 -30.17
CA THR A 160 21.48 -26.15 -31.10
C THR A 160 21.16 -27.64 -31.06
N GLN A 161 20.36 -28.11 -32.03
CA GLN A 161 20.18 -29.55 -32.25
C GLN A 161 21.51 -30.13 -32.78
N ARG A 162 22.17 -30.94 -31.97
CA ARG A 162 23.22 -31.85 -32.44
C ARG A 162 22.58 -32.93 -33.30
N THR A 163 22.78 -32.87 -34.60
CA THR A 163 22.47 -33.97 -35.53
C THR A 163 23.43 -35.13 -35.25
N ALA A 164 22.87 -36.26 -34.81
CA ALA A 164 23.59 -37.53 -34.76
C ALA A 164 23.78 -38.05 -36.19
N GLN A 165 25.02 -38.37 -36.56
CA GLN A 165 25.34 -39.08 -37.80
C GLN A 165 24.95 -40.56 -37.67
N PRO A 166 24.31 -41.18 -38.69
CA PRO A 166 24.12 -42.62 -38.71
C PRO A 166 25.41 -43.35 -39.10
N SER A 167 25.75 -44.37 -38.33
CA SER A 167 26.84 -45.33 -38.60
C SER A 167 26.49 -46.20 -39.82
N ASN A 168 27.33 -46.15 -40.86
CA ASN A 168 27.16 -46.96 -42.05
C ASN A 168 27.92 -48.28 -41.91
N ASN A 169 27.22 -49.36 -41.56
CA ASN A 169 27.74 -50.73 -41.63
C ASN A 169 27.60 -51.24 -43.07
N GLY A 170 28.65 -51.07 -43.87
CA GLY A 170 28.78 -51.65 -45.21
C GLY A 170 29.74 -52.83 -45.21
N GLN A 171 29.21 -54.01 -45.57
CA GLN A 171 29.90 -55.29 -45.68
C GLN A 171 31.07 -55.27 -46.67
N VAL A 172 32.13 -56.00 -46.31
CA VAL A 172 33.17 -56.49 -47.23
C VAL A 172 32.68 -57.82 -47.80
N ASN A 173 32.71 -57.98 -49.12
CA ASN A 173 33.02 -59.24 -49.78
C ASN A 173 33.52 -58.97 -51.21
N ARG A 174 34.66 -59.58 -51.53
CA ARG A 174 35.11 -59.86 -52.90
C ARG A 174 34.53 -61.21 -53.33
#